data_AF-A0A955PTV0-F1
#
_entry.id   AF-A0A955PTV0-F1
#
_cell.length_a   1.000
_cell.length_b   1.000
_cell.length_c   1.000
_cell.angle_alpha   90.00
_cell.angle_beta   90.00
_cell.angle_gamma   90.00
#
_symmetry.space_group_name_H-M   'P 1'
#
loop_
_entity.id
_entity.type
_entity.pdbx_description
1 polymer ?
#
loop_
_entity_poly.entity_id
_entity_poly.type
_entity_poly.pdbx_seq_one_letter_code
_entity_poly.pdbx_strand_id
1 'polypeptide(L)'
;FPRKYAITNFTYRYEALFFLYPYIRGTWSAIERARFNGDGSIRYQVDMLPAVGGGIVSGAPWGSQIEINYSYNFGIYRDRHGPKLGGNSVVVFWSKLL
;
A
#
# COMPACT_ATOMS: atom_id res chain seq x y z
N PHE A 1 -15.12 -12.39 -7.72
CA PHE A 1 -14.81 -10.95 -7.75
C PHE A 1 -15.49 -10.23 -6.59
N PRO A 2 -14.87 -9.22 -5.95
CA PRO A 2 -15.52 -8.44 -4.89
C PRO A 2 -16.75 -7.71 -5.45
N ARG A 3 -17.85 -7.71 -4.68
CA ARG A 3 -19.14 -7.14 -5.12
C ARG A 3 -19.26 -5.65 -4.80
N LYS A 4 -18.66 -5.22 -3.70
CA LYS A 4 -18.64 -3.82 -3.24
C LYS A 4 -17.24 -3.49 -2.72
N TYR A 5 -16.75 -2.30 -3.06
CA TYR A 5 -15.49 -1.80 -2.52
C TYR A 5 -15.51 -0.28 -2.41
N ALA A 6 -14.77 0.24 -1.43
CA ALA A 6 -14.47 1.65 -1.27
C ALA A 6 -12.97 1.79 -0.98
N ILE A 7 -12.29 2.71 -1.66
CA ILE A 7 -10.86 2.94 -1.50
C ILE A 7 -10.65 4.44 -1.38
N THR A 8 -9.98 4.85 -0.30
CA THR A 8 -9.57 6.24 -0.06
C THR A 8 -8.06 6.26 0.03
N ASN A 9 -7.43 7.21 -0.67
CA ASN A 9 -5.99 7.43 -0.62
C ASN A 9 -5.72 8.89 -0.28
N PHE A 10 -4.94 9.09 0.76
CA PHE A 10 -4.44 10.38 1.18
C PHE A 10 -2.93 10.38 1.01
N THR A 11 -2.41 11.33 0.25
CA THR A 11 -0.96 11.51 0.09
C THR A 11 -0.62 12.96 0.39
N TYR A 12 0.31 13.17 1.31
CA TYR A 12 0.90 14.46 1.58
C TYR A 12 2.35 14.42 1.14
N ARG A 13 2.72 15.33 0.23
CA ARG A 13 4.07 15.45 -0.32
C ARG A 13 4.61 16.83 0.01
N TYR A 14 5.85 16.87 0.46
CA TYR A 14 6.55 18.10 0.79
C TYR A 14 7.78 18.22 -0.11
N GLU A 15 8.00 19.39 -0.68
CA GLU A 15 9.21 19.71 -1.44
C GLU A 15 10.28 20.19 -0.45
N ALA A 16 11.20 19.31 -0.09
CA ALA A 16 12.29 19.66 0.83
C ALA A 16 13.42 20.39 0.12
N LEU A 17 13.70 20.00 -1.13
CA LEU A 17 14.66 20.62 -2.04
C LEU A 17 14.08 20.56 -3.45
N PHE A 18 14.59 21.38 -4.38
CA PHE A 18 14.15 21.38 -5.79
C PHE A 18 14.21 19.99 -6.47
N PHE A 19 15.03 19.08 -5.93
CA PHE A 19 15.17 17.70 -6.39
C PHE A 19 14.72 16.64 -5.36
N LEU A 20 14.25 17.00 -4.16
CA LEU A 20 13.95 16.04 -3.09
C LEU A 20 12.55 16.23 -2.51
N TYR A 21 11.73 15.18 -2.59
CA TYR A 21 10.31 15.21 -2.27
C TYR A 21 9.95 14.06 -1.32
N PRO A 22 10.12 14.23 0.00
CA PRO A 22 9.52 13.32 0.98
C PRO A 22 7.99 13.34 0.90
N TYR A 23 7.38 12.19 1.15
CA TYR A 23 5.94 12.06 1.21
C TYR A 23 5.49 11.02 2.25
N ILE A 24 4.28 11.22 2.74
CA ILE A 24 3.54 10.24 3.52
C ILE A 24 2.25 9.88 2.77
N ARG A 25 1.81 8.63 2.92
CA ARG A 25 0.61 8.10 2.30
C ARG A 25 -0.18 7.28 3.30
N GLY A 26 -1.47 7.55 3.41
CA GLY A 26 -2.45 6.71 4.08
C GLY A 26 -3.45 6.18 3.06
N THR A 27 -3.69 4.87 3.08
CA THR A 27 -4.72 4.24 2.26
C THR A 27 -5.70 3.53 3.17
N TRP A 28 -6.98 3.70 2.90
CA TRP A 28 -8.04 2.95 3.58
C TRP A 28 -8.93 2.30 2.54
N SER A 29 -9.02 0.97 2.60
CA SER A 29 -9.79 0.19 1.66
C SER A 29 -10.76 -0.72 2.39
N ALA A 30 -12.04 -0.67 2.04
CA ALA A 30 -13.07 -1.61 2.48
C ALA A 30 -13.48 -2.45 1.27
N ILE A 31 -13.29 -3.77 1.33
CA ILE A 31 -13.55 -4.66 0.18
C ILE A 31 -14.40 -5.83 0.65
N GLU A 32 -15.53 -6.06 -0.03
CA GLU A 32 -16.37 -7.23 0.20
C GLU A 32 -15.76 -8.46 -0.49
N ARG A 33 -15.35 -9.45 0.30
CA ARG A 33 -14.69 -10.68 -0.17
C ARG A 33 -15.46 -11.91 0.26
N ALA A 34 -15.44 -12.93 -0.60
CA ALA A 34 -15.99 -14.24 -0.28
C ALA A 34 -15.01 -14.97 0.67
N ARG A 35 -15.50 -15.40 1.84
CA ARG A 35 -14.79 -16.32 2.73
C ARG A 35 -15.49 -17.68 2.72
N PHE A 36 -14.67 -18.72 2.64
CA PHE A 36 -15.11 -20.11 2.78
C PHE A 36 -15.15 -20.46 4.26
N ASN A 37 -16.33 -20.78 4.76
CA ASN A 37 -16.50 -21.30 6.11
C ASN A 37 -16.24 -22.81 6.12
N GLY A 38 -15.90 -23.37 7.29
CA GLY A 38 -15.65 -24.81 7.45
C GLY A 38 -16.86 -25.71 7.20
N ASP A 39 -18.05 -25.13 7.06
CA ASP A 39 -19.31 -25.80 6.71
C ASP A 39 -19.57 -25.86 5.19
N GLY A 40 -18.62 -25.37 4.37
CA GLY A 40 -18.75 -25.33 2.91
C GLY A 40 -19.57 -24.14 2.38
N SER A 41 -20.08 -23.27 3.25
CA SER A 41 -20.80 -22.06 2.84
C SER A 41 -19.84 -20.94 2.41
N ILE A 42 -20.29 -20.12 1.44
CA ILE A 42 -19.58 -18.90 1.03
C ILE A 42 -20.30 -17.72 1.67
N ARG A 43 -19.61 -17.02 2.59
CA ARG A 43 -20.12 -15.79 3.18
C ARG A 43 -19.32 -14.60 2.66
N TYR A 44 -20.03 -13.57 2.20
CA TYR A 44 -19.42 -12.30 1.84
C TYR A 44 -19.21 -11.47 3.11
N GLN A 45 -17.99 -11.02 3.32
CA GLN A 45 -17.62 -10.17 4.44
C GLN A 45 -16.83 -8.97 3.95
N VAL A 46 -17.11 -7.80 4.52
CA VAL A 46 -16.32 -6.59 4.28
C VAL A 46 -15.06 -6.66 5.13
N ASP A 47 -13.91 -6.74 4.47
CA ASP A 47 -12.60 -6.66 5.10
C ASP A 47 -12.03 -5.25 4.94
N MET A 48 -11.49 -4.70 6.02
CA MET A 48 -10.76 -3.43 6.00
C MET A 48 -9.27 -3.67 5.84
N LEU A 49 -8.67 -2.97 4.89
CA LEU A 49 -7.24 -3.03 4.54
C LEU A 49 -6.62 -1.64 4.68
N PRO A 50 -6.51 -1.07 5.90
CA PRO A 50 -5.77 0.16 6.10
C PRO A 50 -4.27 -0.08 5.86
N ALA A 51 -3.61 0.90 5.27
CA ALA A 51 -2.18 0.93 5.09
C ALA A 51 -1.64 2.34 5.31
N VAL A 52 -0.44 2.44 5.86
CA VAL A 52 0.30 3.69 5.98
C VAL A 52 1.69 3.48 5.41
N GLY A 53 2.25 4.50 4.79
CA GLY A 53 3.59 4.44 4.25
C GLY A 53 4.17 5.82 4.06
N GLY A 54 5.43 5.84 3.71
CA GLY A 54 6.15 7.04 3.38
C GLY A 54 7.30 6.71 2.45
N GLY A 55 7.74 7.71 1.73
CA GLY A 55 8.84 7.56 0.80
C GLY A 55 9.50 8.88 0.51
N ILE A 56 10.61 8.78 -0.20
CA ILE A 56 11.37 9.91 -0.68
C ILE A 56 11.56 9.72 -2.17
N VAL A 57 11.18 10.73 -2.93
CA VAL A 57 11.49 10.82 -4.36
C VAL A 57 12.64 11.81 -4.51
N SER A 58 13.69 11.41 -5.21
CA SER A 58 14.79 12.28 -5.59
C SER A 58 14.93 12.34 -7.10
N GLY A 59 14.95 13.54 -7.65
CA GLY A 59 15.57 13.80 -8.94
C GLY A 59 17.09 13.58 -8.81
N ALA A 60 17.68 12.93 -9.81
CA ALA A 60 19.09 12.64 -9.91
C ALA A 60 19.63 13.19 -11.26
N PRO A 61 20.95 13.37 -11.39
CA PRO A 61 21.55 13.89 -12.62
C PRO A 61 21.14 13.09 -13.87
N TRP A 62 21.24 13.72 -15.05
CA TRP A 62 20.89 13.11 -16.35
C TRP A 62 19.41 12.73 -16.53
N GLY A 63 18.50 13.51 -15.95
CA GLY A 63 17.05 13.27 -16.09
C GLY A 63 16.60 11.96 -15.46
N SER A 64 17.29 11.52 -14.39
CA SER A 64 16.95 10.29 -13.67
C SER A 64 16.16 10.59 -12.40
N GLN A 65 15.36 9.63 -11.97
CA GLN A 65 14.54 9.73 -10.77
C GLN A 65 14.66 8.43 -9.97
N ILE A 66 14.92 8.57 -8.67
CA ILE A 66 14.93 7.47 -7.70
C ILE A 66 13.78 7.69 -6.73
N GLU A 67 13.04 6.65 -6.42
CA GLU A 67 12.05 6.63 -5.36
C GLU A 67 12.31 5.45 -4.44
N ILE A 68 12.38 5.72 -3.14
CA ILE A 68 12.40 4.70 -2.10
C ILE A 68 11.16 4.90 -1.26
N ASN A 69 10.36 3.85 -1.12
CA ASN A 69 9.17 3.89 -0.29
C ASN A 69 9.06 2.66 0.60
N TYR A 70 8.51 2.89 1.78
CA TYR A 70 8.15 1.88 2.76
C TYR A 70 6.68 2.01 3.08
N SER A 71 5.98 0.88 3.17
CA SER A 71 4.59 0.83 3.60
C SER A 71 4.32 -0.35 4.51
N TYR A 72 3.41 -0.11 5.45
CA TYR A 72 2.86 -1.09 6.36
C TYR A 72 1.36 -1.22 6.12
N ASN A 73 0.90 -2.41 5.76
CA ASN A 73 -0.50 -2.72 5.58
C ASN A 73 -1.00 -3.55 6.75
N PHE A 74 -1.98 -3.05 7.48
CA PHE A 74 -2.54 -3.69 8.67
C PHE A 74 -3.52 -4.81 8.34
N GLY A 75 -4.12 -4.83 7.14
CA GLY A 75 -5.18 -5.78 6.78
C GLY A 75 -4.73 -6.96 5.93
N ILE A 76 -3.47 -7.00 5.47
CA ILE A 76 -2.97 -8.16 4.73
C ILE A 76 -2.86 -9.36 5.67
N TYR A 77 -3.57 -10.43 5.31
CA TYR A 77 -3.49 -11.70 5.99
C TYR A 77 -2.17 -12.41 5.64
N ARG A 78 -1.45 -12.87 6.66
CA ARG A 78 -0.24 -13.69 6.50
C ARG A 78 -0.35 -14.92 7.38
N ASP A 79 -0.25 -16.07 6.74
CA ASP A 79 -0.14 -17.35 7.42
C ASP A 79 1.34 -17.75 7.44
N ARG A 80 2.06 -17.29 8.47
CA ARG A 80 3.42 -17.78 8.73
C ARG A 80 3.50 -18.67 9.96
N HIS A 81 2.63 -18.46 10.95
CA HIS A 81 2.52 -19.25 12.19
C HIS A 81 1.14 -18.99 12.83
N GLY A 82 0.05 -19.13 12.05
CA GLY A 82 -1.31 -18.73 12.44
C GLY A 82 -1.76 -17.38 11.88
N PRO A 83 -3.05 -17.02 12.03
CA PRO A 83 -3.65 -15.81 11.46
C PRO A 83 -2.99 -14.55 12.04
N LYS A 84 -2.03 -13.98 11.31
CA LYS A 84 -1.46 -12.66 11.65
C LYS A 84 -1.83 -11.65 10.56
N LEU A 85 -2.35 -10.53 11.02
CA LEU A 85 -2.60 -9.35 10.20
C LEU A 85 -1.35 -8.46 10.24
N GLY A 86 -0.94 -7.94 9.09
CA GLY A 86 0.22 -7.05 9.00
C GLY A 86 1.23 -7.44 7.92
N GLY A 87 1.56 -6.51 7.03
CA GLY A 87 2.52 -6.70 5.95
C GLY A 87 3.41 -5.48 5.76
N ASN A 88 4.72 -5.70 5.72
CA ASN A 88 5.70 -4.69 5.34
C ASN A 88 5.97 -4.77 3.84
N SER A 89 6.15 -3.64 3.19
CA SER A 89 6.62 -3.53 1.81
C SER A 89 7.67 -2.43 1.73
N VAL A 90 8.78 -2.73 1.04
CA VAL A 90 9.80 -1.76 0.64
C VAL A 90 9.87 -1.83 -0.87
N VAL A 91 9.73 -0.70 -1.53
CA VAL A 91 9.86 -0.59 -2.99
C VAL A 91 10.93 0.44 -3.30
N VAL A 92 11.84 0.03 -4.16
CA VAL A 92 12.85 0.92 -4.76
C VAL A 92 12.53 1.00 -6.24
N PHE A 93 12.35 2.20 -6.74
CA PHE A 93 12.06 2.47 -8.13
C PHE A 93 13.11 3.42 -8.69
N TRP A 94 13.60 3.13 -9.88
CA TRP A 94 14.50 3.99 -10.63
C TRP A 94 13.98 4.13 -12.05
N SER A 95 14.03 5.35 -12.58
CA SER A 95 13.66 5.65 -13.96
C SER A 95 14.57 6.73 -14.54
N LYS A 96 14.64 6.79 -15.87
CA LYS A 96 15.42 7.76 -16.63
C LYS A 96 14.59 8.26 -17.81
N LEU A 97 14.58 9.57 -18.01
CA LEU A 97 13.98 10.20 -19.19
C LEU A 97 14.82 9.82 -20.43
N LEU A 98 14.17 9.32 -21.48
CA LEU A 98 14.80 8.99 -22.78
C LEU A 98 14.97 10.24 -23.64
#